data_AF-A0A9D6D663-F1
#
_entry.id   AF-A0A9D6D663-F1
#
_cell.length_a   1.000
_cell.length_b   1.000
_cell.length_c   1.000
_cell.angle_alpha   90.00
_cell.angle_beta   90.00
_cell.angle_gamma   90.00
#
_symmetry.space_group_name_H-M   'P 1'
#
loop_
_entity.id
_entity.type
_entity.pdbx_description
1 polymer ?
#
loop_
_entity_poly.entity_id
_entity_poly.type
_entity_poly.pdbx_seq_one_letter_code
_entity_poly.pdbx_strand_id
1 'polypeptide(L)' 'MTLFTVGEDVTHRIEDPECPECCEEYPEPCRCGGLMHASEGTEEDPEGNRAIVTCCDRCARSEDQLDEV' A
#
# COMPACT_ATOMS: atom_id res chain seq x y z
N MET A 1 -13.59 -13.41 -0.44
CA MET A 1 -13.13 -12.09 0.02
C MET A 1 -11.72 -12.33 0.52
N THR A 2 -10.72 -11.87 -0.22
CA THR A 2 -9.31 -12.13 0.10
C THR A 2 -8.73 -10.85 0.66
N LEU A 3 -8.26 -10.92 1.91
CA LEU A 3 -7.51 -9.86 2.55
C LEU A 3 -6.02 -10.02 2.18
N PHE A 4 -5.32 -8.91 2.13
CA PHE A 4 -3.90 -8.84 1.77
C PHE A 4 -3.17 -7.89 2.72
N THR A 5 -1.87 -8.11 2.83
CA THR A 5 -0.99 -7.39 3.76
C THR A 5 -0.32 -6.21 3.06
N VAL A 6 -0.56 -5.01 3.54
CA VAL A 6 0.19 -3.80 3.15
C VAL A 6 1.06 -3.40 4.34
N GLY A 7 2.38 -3.48 4.18
CA GLY A 7 3.28 -3.31 5.32
C GLY A 7 3.09 -4.44 6.34
N GLU A 8 2.54 -4.10 7.51
CA GLU A 8 2.23 -5.05 8.59
C GLU A 8 0.72 -5.25 8.82
N ASP A 9 -0.13 -4.47 8.13
CA ASP A 9 -1.59 -4.53 8.28
C ASP A 9 -2.22 -5.49 7.25
N VAL A 10 -2.89 -6.53 7.75
CA VAL A 10 -3.63 -7.54 6.94
C VAL A 10 -5.11 -7.19 6.85
N THR A 11 -5.42 -5.92 6.64
CA THR A 11 -6.80 -5.41 6.63
C THR A 11 -7.28 -5.01 5.23
N HIS A 12 -6.36 -4.88 4.28
CA HIS A 12 -6.65 -4.42 2.92
C HIS A 12 -7.31 -5.51 2.09
N ARG A 13 -8.25 -5.12 1.23
CA ARG A 13 -8.99 -6.06 0.39
C ARG A 13 -8.51 -5.99 -1.07
N ILE A 14 -8.18 -7.16 -1.61
CA ILE A 14 -7.70 -7.30 -3.00
C ILE A 14 -8.79 -6.87 -3.99
N GLU A 15 -8.40 -6.13 -5.03
CA GLU A 15 -9.29 -5.62 -6.10
C GLU A 15 -10.45 -4.75 -5.57
N ASP A 16 -10.27 -4.14 -4.39
CA ASP A 16 -11.25 -3.24 -3.78
C ASP A 16 -10.84 -1.78 -3.99
N PRO A 17 -11.46 -1.05 -4.94
CA PRO A 17 -11.09 0.33 -5.27
C PRO A 17 -11.56 1.35 -4.23
N GLU A 18 -12.35 0.95 -3.24
CA GLU A 18 -12.92 1.82 -2.19
C GLU A 18 -12.45 1.35 -0.80
N CYS A 19 -11.23 0.80 -0.74
CA CYS A 19 -10.71 0.17 0.47
C CYS A 19 -10.63 1.20 1.62
N PRO A 20 -11.44 1.07 2.69
CA PRO A 20 -11.48 2.07 3.77
C PRO A 20 -10.25 2.05 4.67
N GLU A 21 -9.45 0.99 4.58
CA GLU A 21 -8.20 0.82 5.32
C GLU A 21 -7.02 1.53 4.63
N CYS A 22 -7.20 1.96 3.37
CA CYS A 22 -6.18 2.71 2.65
C CYS A 22 -6.10 4.16 3.16
N CYS A 23 -4.89 4.73 3.10
CA CYS A 23 -4.71 6.17 3.28
C CYS A 23 -5.56 6.97 2.28
N GLU A 24 -5.94 8.20 2.66
CA GLU A 24 -6.61 9.13 1.76
C GLU A 24 -5.79 9.25 0.45
N GLU A 25 -6.48 9.17 -0.70
CA GLU A 25 -5.92 9.06 -2.07
C GLU A 25 -5.58 7.65 -2.59
N TYR A 26 -5.67 6.61 -1.74
CA TYR A 26 -5.52 5.20 -2.14
C TYR A 26 -6.85 4.44 -2.02
N PRO A 27 -7.07 3.38 -2.79
CA PRO A 27 -6.11 2.70 -3.67
C PRO A 27 -5.99 3.26 -5.10
N GLU A 28 -4.74 3.34 -5.60
CA GLU A 28 -4.42 3.83 -6.94
C GLU A 28 -4.27 2.70 -7.97
N PRO A 29 -4.54 2.94 -9.27
CA PRO A 29 -4.34 1.93 -10.31
C PRO A 29 -2.85 1.65 -10.57
N CYS A 30 -2.40 0.42 -10.34
CA CYS A 30 -1.05 -0.01 -10.65
C CYS A 30 -0.87 -0.33 -12.15
N ARG A 31 0.33 -0.06 -12.70
CA ARG A 31 0.67 -0.36 -14.11
C ARG A 31 0.58 -1.85 -14.48
N CYS A 32 0.61 -2.76 -13.51
CA CYS A 32 0.38 -4.19 -13.75
C CYS A 32 -1.10 -4.54 -13.99
N GLY A 33 -2.00 -3.56 -13.89
CA GLY A 33 -3.46 -3.77 -13.93
C GLY A 33 -4.03 -4.31 -12.62
N GLY A 34 -3.34 -4.10 -11.50
CA GLY A 34 -3.87 -4.29 -10.14
C GLY A 34 -4.14 -2.96 -9.46
N LEU A 35 -4.47 -2.99 -8.19
CA LEU A 35 -4.61 -1.81 -7.33
C LEU A 35 -3.41 -1.72 -6.39
N MET A 36 -3.00 -0.49 -6.11
CA MET A 36 -1.95 -0.16 -5.18
C MET A 36 -2.63 0.33 -3.91
N HIS A 37 -2.41 -0.38 -2.83
CA HIS A 37 -2.94 -0.03 -1.52
C HIS A 37 -1.85 0.64 -0.70
N ALA A 38 -2.25 1.52 0.21
CA ALA A 38 -1.35 2.26 1.09
C ALA A 38 -1.76 2.05 2.54
N SER A 39 -0.80 1.80 3.42
CA SER A 39 -1.02 1.72 4.86
C SER A 39 0.01 2.57 5.59
N GLU A 40 -0.31 3.00 6.81
CA GLU A 40 0.70 3.58 7.70
C GLU A 40 1.73 2.51 8.02
N GLY A 41 2.99 2.77 7.67
CA GLY A 41 4.10 1.92 8.03
C GLY A 41 4.45 2.03 9.52
N THR A 42 5.16 1.03 10.00
CA THR A 42 5.67 1.00 11.38
C THR A 42 6.93 1.83 11.54
N GLU A 43 7.60 2.19 10.45
CA GLU A 43 8.76 3.06 10.46
C GLU A 43 8.35 4.52 10.65
N GLU A 44 8.79 5.08 11.77
CA GLU A 44 8.61 6.48 12.13
C GLU A 44 9.87 7.26 11.74
N ASP A 45 9.71 8.26 10.89
CA ASP A 45 10.74 9.24 10.55
C ASP A 45 11.20 10.03 11.79
N PRO A 46 12.39 10.66 11.77
CA PRO A 46 12.88 11.46 12.90
C PRO A 46 11.97 12.65 13.29
N GLU A 47 11.00 13.01 12.44
CA GLU A 47 9.98 14.03 12.71
C GLU A 47 8.72 13.46 13.39
N GLY A 48 8.66 12.15 13.64
CA GLY A 48 7.50 11.46 14.23
C GLY A 48 6.36 11.22 13.24
N ASN A 49 6.65 11.30 11.94
CA ASN A 49 5.72 10.93 10.89
C ASN A 49 5.92 9.45 10.53
N ARG A 50 4.85 8.70 10.35
CA ARG A 50 4.94 7.31 9.87
C ARG A 50 5.08 7.31 8.36
N ALA A 51 6.07 6.59 7.85
CA ALA A 51 6.22 6.40 6.41
C ALA A 51 5.01 5.63 5.88
N ILE A 52 4.35 6.13 4.84
CA ILE A 52 3.25 5.39 4.20
C ILE A 52 3.88 4.32 3.32
N VAL A 53 3.53 3.06 3.57
CA VAL A 53 3.98 1.93 2.78
C VAL A 53 2.93 1.59 1.75
N THR A 54 3.32 1.57 0.48
CA THR A 54 2.45 1.16 -0.62
C THR A 54 2.77 -0.25 -1.09
N CYS A 55 1.75 -1.01 -1.47
CA CYS A 55 1.92 -2.35 -2.00
C CYS A 55 0.79 -2.69 -2.98
N CYS A 56 1.15 -3.25 -4.13
CA CYS A 56 0.17 -3.70 -5.10
C CYS A 56 -0.33 -5.11 -4.80
N ASP A 57 -1.66 -5.30 -4.82
CA ASP A 57 -2.30 -6.59 -4.56
C ASP A 57 -1.90 -7.69 -5.57
N ARG A 58 -1.52 -7.31 -6.79
CA ARG A 58 -1.25 -8.24 -7.89
C ARG A 58 0.24 -8.48 -8.13
N CYS A 59 1.06 -7.43 -8.14
CA CYS A 59 2.49 -7.55 -8.42
C CYS A 59 3.37 -7.53 -7.16
N ALA A 60 2.77 -7.32 -5.98
CA ALA A 60 3.48 -7.18 -4.70
C ALA A 60 4.60 -6.12 -4.74
N ARG A 61 4.49 -5.15 -5.66
CA ARG A 61 5.46 -4.07 -5.83
C ARG A 61 5.04 -2.89 -4.95
N SER A 62 5.98 -2.37 -4.18
CA SER A 62 5.89 -1.11 -3.44
C SER A 62 6.44 0.03 -4.29
N GLU A 63 5.92 1.25 -4.15
CA GLU A 63 6.55 2.42 -4.79
C GLU A 63 7.94 2.72 -4.26
N ASP A 64 8.21 2.33 -3.01
CA ASP A 64 9.53 2.50 -2.37
C ASP A 64 10.67 1.75 -3.11
N GLN A 65 10.36 0.74 -3.93
CA GLN A 65 11.37 0.05 -4.75
C GLN A 65 11.71 0.78 -6.07
N LEU A 66 11.33 2.05 -6.23
CA LEU A 66 11.62 2.84 -7.44
C LEU A 66 12.98 3.58 -7.40
N ASP A 67 13.72 3.55 -6.28
CA ASP A 67 15.00 4.26 -6.12
C ASP A 67 16.20 3.28 -6.00
N GLU A 68 16.43 2.44 -7.01
CA GLU A 68 17.73 1.75 -7.20
C GLU A 68 18.10 1.71 -8.69
N VAL A 69 18.56 2.85 -9.26
CA VAL A 69 19.29 2.90 -10.55
C VAL A 69 20.51 3.82 -10.51
#